data_AF-A0A2E6WUV6-F1
#
_entry.id   AF-A0A2E6WUV6-F1
#
_cell.length_a   1.000
_cell.length_b   1.000
_cell.length_c   1.000
_cell.angle_alpha   90.00
_cell.angle_beta   90.00
_cell.angle_gamma   90.00
#
_symmetry.space_group_name_H-M   'P 1'
#
loop_
_entity.id
_entity.type
_entity.pdbx_description
1 polymer ?
#
loop_
_entity_poly.entity_id
_entity_poly.type
_entity_poly.pdbx_seq_one_letter_code
_entity_poly.pdbx_strand_id
1 'polypeptide(L)'
;MQFHDVRFPPSLSFGSVGGPQRQTEVVTLANGYEERNTPWAHSRRVYDAGLGMRSIDDIQTLIAFFEARMGQMYGFRWKDWADFKSGKAALPVAFDDQSIGRGDGASASFQIVKTYRSGAQSYRRPIIKPVVGTVRVGVEQDELQEGVEYEVDASTGIITFAHPPDPGMEIFAGFEFDVPVRFDTDRILTSVESFHAGQVPNVPVIEVRV
;
A
#
# COMPACT_ATOMS: atom_id res chain seq x y z
N MET A 1 13.55 -3.06 -9.85
CA MET A 1 13.47 -4.19 -8.89
C MET A 1 12.61 -5.29 -9.51
N GLN A 2 12.85 -6.57 -9.27
CA GLN A 2 11.99 -7.63 -9.81
C GLN A 2 10.72 -7.75 -8.93
N PHE A 3 9.56 -7.66 -9.56
CA PHE A 3 8.26 -7.61 -8.87
C PHE A 3 7.28 -8.55 -9.58
N HIS A 4 6.67 -9.45 -8.82
CA HIS A 4 5.58 -10.29 -9.31
C HIS A 4 4.26 -9.64 -8.93
N ASP A 5 3.42 -9.32 -9.94
CA ASP A 5 2.16 -8.61 -9.73
C ASP A 5 1.04 -9.52 -9.22
N VAL A 6 1.29 -10.10 -8.06
CA VAL A 6 0.46 -11.10 -7.40
C VAL A 6 0.29 -10.70 -5.94
N ARG A 7 -0.92 -10.88 -5.42
CA ARG A 7 -1.25 -10.56 -4.03
C ARG A 7 -0.92 -11.73 -3.11
N PHE A 8 -0.28 -11.42 -1.98
CA PHE A 8 -0.16 -12.37 -0.88
C PHE A 8 -1.56 -12.81 -0.41
N PRO A 9 -1.80 -14.10 -0.11
CA PRO A 9 -3.13 -14.58 0.25
C PRO A 9 -3.78 -13.73 1.35
N PRO A 10 -4.92 -13.05 1.08
CA PRO A 10 -5.50 -12.11 2.03
C PRO A 10 -5.95 -12.72 3.35
N SER A 11 -6.30 -14.01 3.36
CA SER A 11 -6.59 -14.78 4.58
C SER A 11 -5.37 -14.89 5.49
N LEU A 12 -4.17 -14.99 4.92
CA LEU A 12 -2.91 -15.11 5.66
C LEU A 12 -2.38 -13.74 6.13
N SER A 13 -2.69 -12.66 5.41
CA SER A 13 -2.37 -11.30 5.89
C SER A 13 -3.36 -10.80 6.94
N PHE A 14 -4.53 -11.45 7.09
CA PHE A 14 -5.49 -11.09 8.11
C PHE A 14 -4.95 -11.43 9.51
N GLY A 15 -4.87 -10.43 10.39
CA GLY A 15 -4.25 -10.59 11.71
C GLY A 15 -2.73 -10.37 11.74
N SER A 16 -2.12 -9.99 10.61
CA SER A 16 -0.72 -9.54 10.59
C SER A 16 -0.52 -8.32 11.50
N VAL A 17 0.65 -8.23 12.13
CA VAL A 17 1.05 -7.05 12.89
C VAL A 17 2.03 -6.24 12.07
N GLY A 18 1.82 -4.92 11.98
CA GLY A 18 2.71 -4.06 11.23
C GLY A 18 2.23 -2.63 11.12
N GLY A 19 2.99 -1.80 10.41
CA GLY A 19 2.65 -0.39 10.24
C GLY A 19 3.77 0.47 9.63
N PRO A 20 3.60 1.81 9.65
CA PRO A 20 4.60 2.76 9.17
C PRO A 20 5.82 2.84 10.07
N GLN A 21 6.99 2.80 9.45
CA GLN A 21 8.27 3.16 10.04
C GLN A 21 8.80 4.44 9.38
N ARG A 22 9.15 5.44 10.19
CA ARG A 22 9.91 6.63 9.75
C ARG A 22 11.36 6.46 10.19
N GLN A 23 12.29 6.95 9.39
CA GLN A 23 13.68 7.08 9.80
C GLN A 23 13.90 8.54 10.18
N THR A 24 14.03 8.80 11.48
CA THR A 24 14.36 10.13 12.00
C THR A 24 15.62 10.01 12.84
N GLU A 25 16.66 10.73 12.45
CA GLU A 25 17.90 10.88 13.19
C GLU A 25 17.71 12.04 14.17
N VAL A 26 17.96 11.80 15.45
CA VAL A 26 17.80 12.79 16.53
C VAL A 26 19.15 13.00 17.19
N VAL A 27 19.62 14.25 17.20
CA VAL A 27 20.87 14.66 17.84
C VAL A 27 20.55 15.58 19.01
N THR A 28 20.88 15.16 20.23
CA THR A 28 20.73 15.99 21.43
C THR A 28 21.95 16.88 21.60
N LEU A 29 21.73 18.19 21.66
CA LEU A 29 22.74 19.21 21.85
C LEU A 29 23.08 19.38 23.34
N ALA A 30 24.31 19.83 23.63
CA ALA A 30 24.79 20.01 25.01
C ALA A 30 23.98 21.02 25.84
N ASN A 31 23.21 21.89 25.18
CA ASN A 31 22.31 22.87 25.80
C ASN A 31 20.88 22.33 26.04
N GLY A 32 20.64 21.03 25.81
CA GLY A 32 19.34 20.38 26.01
C GLY A 32 18.36 20.49 24.84
N TYR A 33 18.75 21.09 23.71
CA TYR A 33 17.95 21.13 22.48
C TYR A 33 18.15 19.88 21.64
N GLU A 34 17.26 19.64 20.67
CA GLU A 34 17.38 18.55 19.69
C GLU A 34 17.38 19.08 18.26
N GLU A 35 18.26 18.53 17.43
CA GLU A 35 18.15 18.60 15.98
C GLU A 35 17.60 17.28 15.43
N ARG A 36 16.74 17.37 14.42
CA ARG A 36 16.08 16.21 13.81
C ARG A 36 16.23 16.24 12.31
N ASN A 37 16.68 15.14 11.74
CA ASN A 37 16.80 14.97 10.29
C ASN A 37 16.09 13.68 9.84
N THR A 38 15.54 13.66 8.63
CA THR A 38 14.89 12.47 8.06
C THR A 38 15.45 12.20 6.66
N PRO A 39 16.23 11.13 6.45
CA PRO A 39 16.73 10.80 5.13
C PRO A 39 15.62 10.31 4.18
N TRP A 40 14.44 9.94 4.72
CA TRP A 40 13.32 9.46 3.93
C TRP A 40 12.20 10.48 3.83
N ALA A 41 11.72 10.73 2.60
CA ALA A 41 10.51 11.51 2.38
C ALA A 41 9.22 10.76 2.78
N HIS A 42 9.23 9.43 2.70
CA HIS A 42 8.08 8.58 2.93
C HIS A 42 8.38 7.49 3.95
N SER A 43 7.41 7.18 4.81
CA SER A 43 7.51 6.01 5.70
C SER A 43 7.67 4.73 4.89
N ARG A 44 8.35 3.74 5.47
CA ARG A 44 8.43 2.37 4.97
C ARG A 44 7.54 1.48 5.80
N ARG A 45 6.73 0.60 5.19
CA ARG A 45 5.89 -0.34 5.94
C ARG A 45 6.63 -1.62 6.29
N VAL A 46 6.42 -2.10 7.52
CA VAL A 46 6.97 -3.36 8.03
C VAL A 46 5.82 -4.15 8.61
N TYR A 47 5.75 -5.44 8.29
CA TYR A 47 4.69 -6.35 8.69
C TYR A 47 5.26 -7.70 9.11
N ASP A 48 4.47 -8.45 9.86
CA ASP A 48 4.70 -9.83 10.22
C ASP A 48 3.41 -10.64 10.03
N ALA A 49 3.44 -11.61 9.13
CA ALA A 49 2.31 -12.47 8.80
C ALA A 49 2.20 -13.72 9.70
N GLY A 50 3.14 -13.97 10.61
CA GLY A 50 3.20 -15.22 11.37
C GLY A 50 2.01 -15.47 12.30
N LEU A 51 1.38 -14.41 12.80
CA LEU A 51 0.41 -14.46 13.91
C LEU A 51 -0.96 -15.07 13.57
N GLY A 52 -1.21 -15.48 12.32
CA GLY A 52 -2.50 -16.02 11.87
C GLY A 52 -2.49 -17.48 11.40
N MET A 53 -1.32 -18.08 11.18
CA MET A 53 -1.23 -19.38 10.48
C MET A 53 -1.37 -20.54 11.46
N ARG A 54 -2.47 -21.30 11.31
CA ARG A 54 -2.80 -22.42 12.22
C ARG A 54 -3.08 -23.73 11.50
N SER A 55 -3.48 -23.69 10.23
CA SER A 55 -3.75 -24.90 9.43
C SER A 55 -2.53 -25.32 8.61
N ILE A 56 -2.44 -26.62 8.29
CA ILE A 56 -1.39 -27.13 7.38
C ILE A 56 -1.56 -26.56 5.98
N ASP A 57 -2.80 -26.35 5.52
CA ASP A 57 -3.09 -25.78 4.20
C ASP A 57 -2.57 -24.34 4.07
N ASP A 58 -2.71 -23.54 5.12
CA ASP A 58 -2.13 -22.18 5.20
C ASP A 58 -0.61 -22.22 5.11
N ILE A 59 0.02 -23.17 5.82
CA ILE A 59 1.49 -23.36 5.80
C ILE A 59 1.96 -23.78 4.40
N GLN A 60 1.27 -24.73 3.76
CA GLN A 60 1.61 -25.15 2.40
C GLN A 60 1.45 -24.01 1.40
N THR A 61 0.39 -23.21 1.55
CA THR A 61 0.16 -22.00 0.74
C THR A 61 1.28 -20.99 0.95
N LEU A 62 1.72 -20.76 2.19
CA LEU A 62 2.85 -19.89 2.49
C LEU A 62 4.14 -20.41 1.83
N ILE A 63 4.46 -21.70 2.02
CA ILE A 63 5.68 -22.31 1.47
C ILE A 63 5.70 -22.16 -0.05
N ALA A 64 4.61 -22.52 -0.72
CA ALA A 64 4.48 -22.36 -2.16
C ALA A 64 4.64 -20.90 -2.60
N PHE A 65 4.06 -19.96 -1.84
CA PHE A 65 4.20 -18.53 -2.13
C PHE A 65 5.65 -18.06 -1.96
N PHE A 66 6.32 -18.47 -0.88
CA PHE A 66 7.69 -18.12 -0.54
C PHE A 66 8.70 -18.63 -1.58
N GLU A 67 8.63 -19.91 -1.93
CA GLU A 67 9.51 -20.53 -2.93
C GLU A 67 9.36 -19.88 -4.31
N ALA A 68 8.12 -19.62 -4.74
CA ALA A 68 7.89 -18.94 -6.00
C ALA A 68 8.38 -17.47 -6.04
N ARG A 69 8.74 -16.88 -4.89
CA ARG A 69 9.32 -15.52 -4.77
C ARG A 69 10.82 -15.57 -4.47
N MET A 70 11.38 -16.78 -4.35
CA MET A 70 12.79 -17.03 -4.07
C MET A 70 13.27 -16.23 -2.85
N GLY A 71 12.51 -16.30 -1.75
CA GLY A 71 12.79 -15.55 -0.54
C GLY A 71 12.73 -14.04 -0.75
N GLN A 72 13.84 -13.34 -0.55
CA GLN A 72 13.90 -11.87 -0.64
C GLN A 72 13.97 -11.32 -2.08
N MET A 73 14.11 -12.18 -3.10
CA MET A 73 14.44 -11.77 -4.46
C MET A 73 13.33 -10.96 -5.15
N TYR A 74 12.07 -11.43 -5.06
CA TYR A 74 10.94 -10.83 -5.78
C TYR A 74 9.95 -10.15 -4.84
N GLY A 75 9.55 -8.93 -5.20
CA GLY A 75 8.45 -8.23 -4.54
C GLY A 75 7.07 -8.75 -4.96
N PHE A 76 6.06 -8.44 -4.16
CA PHE A 76 4.66 -8.80 -4.39
C PHE A 76 3.70 -7.79 -3.75
N ARG A 77 2.39 -7.90 -4.04
CA ARG A 77 1.35 -7.04 -3.45
C ARG A 77 0.94 -7.53 -2.06
N TRP A 78 0.86 -6.61 -1.11
CA TRP A 78 0.41 -6.88 0.26
C TRP A 78 -0.84 -6.07 0.61
N LYS A 79 -1.90 -6.75 1.04
CA LYS A 79 -3.12 -6.09 1.54
C LYS A 79 -2.95 -5.78 3.03
N ASP A 80 -2.77 -4.50 3.34
CA ASP A 80 -2.71 -3.97 4.70
C ASP A 80 -4.14 -3.68 5.23
N TRP A 81 -4.71 -4.62 5.98
CA TRP A 81 -6.08 -4.50 6.49
C TRP A 81 -6.33 -3.26 7.36
N ALA A 82 -5.29 -2.65 7.94
CA ALA A 82 -5.43 -1.43 8.73
C ALA A 82 -5.54 -0.15 7.88
N ASP A 83 -5.07 -0.17 6.63
CA ASP A 83 -4.90 1.06 5.83
C ASP A 83 -5.25 0.92 4.34
N PHE A 84 -5.79 -0.21 3.86
CA PHE A 84 -5.94 -0.56 2.43
C PHE A 84 -6.89 0.29 1.56
N LYS A 85 -7.52 1.37 2.06
CA LYS A 85 -8.46 2.18 1.27
C LYS A 85 -8.37 3.68 1.49
N SER A 86 -8.82 4.44 0.50
CA SER A 86 -8.82 5.91 0.44
C SER A 86 -9.64 6.55 1.57
N GLY A 87 -10.89 6.13 1.74
CA GLY A 87 -11.87 6.71 2.66
C GLY A 87 -11.91 6.07 4.05
N LYS A 88 -13.00 6.35 4.78
CA LYS A 88 -13.23 5.82 6.14
C LYS A 88 -13.42 4.32 6.14
N ALA A 89 -12.88 3.63 7.17
CA ALA A 89 -12.97 2.18 7.36
C ALA A 89 -14.39 1.59 7.23
N ALA A 90 -15.43 2.33 7.63
CA ALA A 90 -16.82 1.85 7.61
C ALA A 90 -17.58 2.12 6.29
N LEU A 91 -17.04 2.94 5.39
CA LEU A 91 -17.75 3.37 4.18
C LEU A 91 -17.20 2.66 2.93
N PRO A 92 -18.03 2.45 1.90
CA PRO A 92 -17.53 2.01 0.60
C PRO A 92 -16.59 3.06 -0.01
N VAL A 93 -15.79 2.64 -0.98
CA VAL A 93 -14.95 3.56 -1.77
C VAL A 93 -15.86 4.50 -2.56
N ALA A 94 -15.60 5.80 -2.48
CA ALA A 94 -16.32 6.84 -3.20
C ALA A 94 -15.34 7.73 -3.98
N PHE A 95 -15.76 8.26 -5.13
CA PHE A 95 -14.87 9.03 -6.01
C PHE A 95 -14.29 10.27 -5.34
N ASP A 96 -15.00 10.85 -4.36
CA ASP A 96 -14.66 12.07 -3.62
C ASP A 96 -13.82 11.81 -2.35
N ASP A 97 -13.32 10.59 -2.15
CA ASP A 97 -12.58 10.21 -0.94
C ASP A 97 -11.28 11.01 -0.73
N GLN A 98 -10.52 11.28 -1.79
CA GLN A 98 -9.22 11.95 -1.74
C GLN A 98 -9.07 12.97 -2.86
N SER A 99 -8.72 14.21 -2.52
CA SER A 99 -8.24 15.19 -3.49
C SER A 99 -6.82 14.83 -3.93
N ILE A 100 -6.63 14.57 -5.22
CA ILE A 100 -5.35 14.14 -5.79
C ILE A 100 -4.64 15.25 -6.55
N GLY A 101 -5.36 16.27 -7.02
CA GLY A 101 -4.79 17.39 -7.76
C GLY A 101 -5.83 18.38 -8.24
N ARG A 102 -5.39 19.32 -9.08
CA ARG A 102 -6.25 20.23 -9.82
C ARG A 102 -5.87 20.22 -11.29
N GLY A 103 -6.87 20.35 -12.15
CA GLY A 103 -6.66 20.53 -13.58
C GLY A 103 -5.92 21.83 -13.88
N ASP A 104 -5.13 21.81 -14.94
CA ASP A 104 -4.44 22.96 -15.54
C ASP A 104 -4.83 23.13 -17.02
N GLY A 105 -5.77 22.31 -17.54
CA GLY A 105 -6.17 22.27 -18.94
C GLY A 105 -5.18 21.62 -19.91
N ALA A 106 -4.05 21.08 -19.42
CA ALA A 106 -3.00 20.49 -20.26
C ALA A 106 -2.51 19.12 -19.78
N SER A 107 -2.33 18.94 -18.48
CA SER A 107 -1.90 17.71 -17.85
C SER A 107 -3.08 16.74 -17.77
N ALA A 108 -2.93 15.58 -18.43
CA ALA A 108 -3.92 14.51 -18.38
C ALA A 108 -3.57 13.39 -17.39
N SER A 109 -2.37 13.40 -16.80
CA SER A 109 -1.88 12.32 -15.94
C SER A 109 -1.70 12.78 -14.51
N PHE A 110 -2.33 12.07 -13.56
CA PHE A 110 -2.31 12.40 -12.14
C PHE A 110 -1.99 11.17 -11.30
N GLN A 111 -1.04 11.33 -10.36
CA GLN A 111 -0.69 10.27 -9.42
C GLN A 111 -1.78 10.12 -8.35
N ILE A 112 -2.25 8.89 -8.14
CA ILE A 112 -3.10 8.58 -6.99
C ILE A 112 -2.30 8.83 -5.71
N VAL A 113 -2.91 9.60 -4.80
CA VAL A 113 -2.33 9.88 -3.49
C VAL A 113 -3.35 9.62 -2.38
N LYS A 114 -2.84 9.15 -1.24
CA LYS A 114 -3.58 9.14 0.02
C LYS A 114 -3.02 10.21 0.95
N THR A 115 -3.88 11.07 1.45
CA THR A 115 -3.53 12.15 2.37
C THR A 115 -3.90 11.74 3.80
N TYR A 116 -2.87 11.56 4.63
CA TYR A 116 -3.04 11.37 6.07
C TYR A 116 -3.08 12.75 6.73
N ARG A 117 -4.19 13.10 7.37
CA ARG A 117 -4.38 14.41 8.03
C ARG A 117 -4.67 14.23 9.51
N SER A 118 -4.01 15.04 10.34
CA SER A 118 -4.34 15.19 11.76
C SER A 118 -4.13 16.64 12.17
N GLY A 119 -5.22 17.31 12.57
CA GLY A 119 -5.21 18.76 12.80
C GLY A 119 -4.75 19.53 11.55
N ALA A 120 -3.81 20.46 11.75
CA ALA A 120 -3.23 21.27 10.68
C ALA A 120 -2.18 20.52 9.83
N GLN A 121 -1.70 19.35 10.30
CA GLN A 121 -0.62 18.63 9.63
C GLN A 121 -1.19 17.61 8.64
N SER A 122 -0.51 17.46 7.51
CA SER A 122 -0.85 16.46 6.50
C SER A 122 0.38 15.82 5.89
N TYR A 123 0.23 14.57 5.45
CA TYR A 123 1.25 13.81 4.73
C TYR A 123 0.60 13.17 3.52
N ARG A 124 1.09 13.51 2.33
CA ARG A 124 0.64 12.93 1.06
C ARG A 124 1.54 11.75 0.71
N ARG A 125 0.95 10.56 0.56
CA ARG A 125 1.64 9.35 0.13
C ARG A 125 1.21 8.98 -1.28
N PRO A 126 2.13 8.86 -2.24
CA PRO A 126 1.86 8.25 -3.53
C PRO A 126 1.44 6.78 -3.37
N ILE A 127 0.40 6.39 -4.09
CA ILE A 127 -0.14 5.03 -4.10
C ILE A 127 0.14 4.43 -5.47
N ILE A 128 1.04 3.45 -5.52
CA ILE A 128 1.55 2.89 -6.79
C ILE A 128 0.96 1.52 -7.16
N LYS A 129 0.20 0.89 -6.26
CA LYS A 129 -0.47 -0.39 -6.48
C LYS A 129 -1.96 -0.32 -6.12
N PRO A 130 -2.76 0.53 -6.80
CA PRO A 130 -4.20 0.50 -6.61
C PRO A 130 -4.76 -0.87 -7.01
N VAL A 131 -5.90 -1.25 -6.43
CA VAL A 131 -6.59 -2.50 -6.78
C VAL A 131 -7.47 -2.25 -8.00
N VAL A 132 -7.23 -3.03 -9.05
CA VAL A 132 -8.00 -2.97 -10.31
C VAL A 132 -9.50 -3.08 -10.03
N GLY A 133 -10.30 -2.24 -10.68
CA GLY A 133 -11.76 -2.20 -10.54
C GLY A 133 -12.29 -1.52 -9.28
N THR A 134 -11.42 -1.10 -8.36
CA THR A 134 -11.82 -0.37 -7.14
C THR A 134 -11.65 1.14 -7.25
N VAL A 135 -10.92 1.62 -8.26
CA VAL A 135 -10.66 3.04 -8.43
C VAL A 135 -11.93 3.71 -8.95
N ARG A 136 -12.28 4.85 -8.35
CA ARG A 136 -13.36 5.74 -8.73
C ARG A 136 -12.78 7.14 -8.83
N VAL A 137 -12.97 7.82 -9.93
CA VAL A 137 -12.42 9.17 -10.16
C VAL A 137 -13.55 10.12 -10.42
N GLY A 138 -13.44 11.32 -9.87
CA GLY A 138 -14.35 12.41 -10.20
C GLY A 138 -13.61 13.72 -10.37
N VAL A 139 -14.23 14.64 -11.09
CA VAL A 139 -13.78 16.01 -11.25
C VAL A 139 -14.88 16.90 -10.71
N GLU A 140 -14.54 17.77 -9.75
CA GLU A 140 -15.51 18.53 -8.95
C GLU A 140 -16.57 17.62 -8.29
N GLN A 141 -17.80 17.66 -8.78
CA GLN A 141 -18.94 16.88 -8.26
C GLN A 141 -19.35 15.73 -9.19
N ASP A 142 -18.68 15.58 -10.33
CA ASP A 142 -19.04 14.63 -11.36
C ASP A 142 -18.15 13.39 -11.27
N GLU A 143 -18.76 12.23 -11.02
CA GLU A 143 -18.10 10.93 -11.10
C GLU A 143 -17.91 10.54 -12.56
N LEU A 144 -16.70 10.12 -12.91
CA LEU A 144 -16.33 9.75 -14.26
C LEU A 144 -16.36 8.22 -14.46
N GLN A 145 -16.44 7.80 -15.72
CA GLN A 145 -16.44 6.40 -16.12
C GLN A 145 -15.05 5.91 -16.55
N GLU A 146 -14.53 4.91 -15.81
CA GLU A 146 -13.29 4.20 -16.17
C GLU A 146 -13.41 3.51 -17.54
N GLY A 147 -12.37 3.62 -18.36
CA GLY A 147 -12.30 3.08 -19.73
C GLY A 147 -12.96 3.96 -20.80
N VAL A 148 -13.61 5.05 -20.40
CA VAL A 148 -14.20 6.04 -21.33
C VAL A 148 -13.57 7.41 -21.11
N GLU A 149 -13.61 7.89 -19.87
CA GLU A 149 -13.17 9.24 -19.52
C GLU A 149 -11.78 9.24 -18.87
N TYR A 150 -11.39 8.14 -18.24
CA TYR A 150 -10.06 7.94 -17.70
C TYR A 150 -9.64 6.47 -17.72
N GLU A 151 -8.34 6.23 -17.69
CA GLU A 151 -7.71 4.93 -17.48
C GLU A 151 -6.84 4.94 -16.22
N VAL A 152 -6.61 3.77 -15.63
CA VAL A 152 -5.76 3.61 -14.44
C VAL A 152 -4.66 2.59 -14.71
N ASP A 153 -3.40 3.03 -14.60
CA ASP A 153 -2.28 2.10 -14.56
C ASP A 153 -2.13 1.54 -13.15
N ALA A 154 -2.57 0.30 -12.95
CA ALA A 154 -2.49 -0.38 -11.65
C ALA A 154 -1.06 -0.77 -11.22
N SER A 155 -0.06 -0.55 -12.07
CA SER A 155 1.35 -0.82 -11.79
C SER A 155 2.11 0.40 -11.26
N THR A 156 1.67 1.61 -11.63
CA THR A 156 2.25 2.90 -11.24
C THR A 156 1.31 3.76 -10.38
N GLY A 157 0.00 3.49 -10.42
CA GLY A 157 -1.03 4.29 -9.76
C GLY A 157 -1.28 5.64 -10.43
N ILE A 158 -1.01 5.75 -11.73
CA ILE A 158 -1.30 6.94 -12.52
C ILE A 158 -2.70 6.81 -13.10
N ILE A 159 -3.51 7.85 -12.93
CA ILE A 159 -4.78 8.06 -13.64
C ILE A 159 -4.48 8.90 -14.87
N THR A 160 -4.94 8.47 -16.04
CA THR A 160 -4.82 9.22 -17.29
C THR A 160 -6.20 9.54 -17.83
N PHE A 161 -6.54 10.83 -17.90
CA PHE A 161 -7.80 11.30 -18.46
C PHE A 161 -7.76 11.32 -19.99
N ALA A 162 -8.89 11.01 -20.63
CA ALA A 162 -9.04 11.12 -22.09
C ALA A 162 -8.95 12.58 -22.55
N HIS A 163 -9.44 13.51 -21.73
CA HIS A 163 -9.31 14.95 -21.91
C HIS A 163 -8.73 15.58 -20.63
N PRO A 164 -7.69 16.43 -20.73
CA PRO A 164 -7.15 17.12 -19.55
C PRO A 164 -8.25 17.87 -18.78
N PRO A 165 -8.35 17.71 -17.45
CA PRO A 165 -9.31 18.47 -16.65
C PRO A 165 -9.07 19.98 -16.76
N ASP A 166 -10.15 20.77 -16.80
CA ASP A 166 -10.08 22.22 -17.00
C ASP A 166 -9.30 22.92 -15.87
N PRO A 167 -8.72 24.10 -16.14
CA PRO A 167 -7.96 24.85 -15.15
C PRO A 167 -8.74 25.12 -13.86
N GLY A 168 -8.17 24.70 -12.73
CA GLY A 168 -8.71 24.94 -11.40
C GLY A 168 -9.69 23.88 -10.90
N MET A 169 -10.18 22.98 -11.76
CA MET A 169 -11.09 21.91 -11.36
C MET A 169 -10.39 20.93 -10.42
N GLU A 170 -10.99 20.66 -9.26
CA GLU A 170 -10.47 19.71 -8.29
C GLU A 170 -10.71 18.27 -8.74
N ILE A 171 -9.67 17.45 -8.64
CA ILE A 171 -9.68 16.06 -9.07
C ILE A 171 -9.67 15.19 -7.83
N PHE A 172 -10.65 14.30 -7.75
CA PHE A 172 -10.81 13.36 -6.66
C PHE A 172 -10.61 11.92 -7.10
N ALA A 173 -10.17 11.07 -6.18
CA ALA A 173 -10.16 9.63 -6.37
C ALA A 173 -10.47 8.87 -5.07
N GLY A 174 -11.30 7.83 -5.20
CA GLY A 174 -11.44 6.73 -4.26
C GLY A 174 -10.80 5.46 -4.79
N PHE A 175 -10.22 4.65 -3.92
CA PHE A 175 -9.52 3.42 -4.31
C PHE A 175 -9.27 2.49 -3.12
N GLU A 176 -9.20 1.18 -3.39
CA GLU A 176 -8.40 0.26 -2.56
C GLU A 176 -6.98 0.20 -3.09
N PHE A 177 -6.01 -0.14 -2.23
CA PHE A 177 -4.63 -0.30 -2.64
C PHE A 177 -3.89 -1.38 -1.85
N ASP A 178 -2.86 -1.93 -2.50
CA ASP A 178 -1.89 -2.81 -1.89
C ASP A 178 -0.56 -2.07 -1.64
N VAL A 179 0.25 -2.61 -0.75
CA VAL A 179 1.62 -2.15 -0.49
C VAL A 179 2.58 -3.06 -1.25
N PRO A 180 3.51 -2.53 -2.07
CA PRO A 180 4.55 -3.35 -2.68
C PRO A 180 5.57 -3.74 -1.62
N VAL A 181 5.71 -5.03 -1.38
CA VAL A 181 6.59 -5.58 -0.33
C VAL A 181 7.46 -6.70 -0.88
N ARG A 182 8.43 -7.14 -0.09
CA ARG A 182 9.10 -8.45 -0.23
C ARG A 182 9.16 -9.15 1.13
N PHE A 183 9.49 -10.43 1.14
CA PHE A 183 9.93 -11.08 2.38
C PHE A 183 11.19 -10.38 2.91
N ASP A 184 11.31 -10.25 4.22
CA ASP A 184 12.49 -9.71 4.92
C ASP A 184 13.32 -10.81 5.57
N THR A 185 13.29 -12.00 4.97
CA THR A 185 14.03 -13.18 5.40
C THR A 185 14.24 -14.12 4.21
N ASP A 186 15.37 -14.83 4.20
CA ASP A 186 15.66 -15.91 3.25
C ASP A 186 15.22 -17.28 3.77
N ARG A 187 14.61 -17.33 4.96
CA ARG A 187 14.10 -18.57 5.56
C ARG A 187 12.78 -18.35 6.28
N ILE A 188 11.87 -19.31 6.15
CA ILE A 188 10.67 -19.43 6.97
C ILE A 188 10.79 -20.67 7.85
N LEU A 189 10.53 -20.52 9.14
CA LEU A 189 10.53 -21.63 10.09
C LEU A 189 9.09 -22.12 10.24
N THR A 190 8.87 -23.41 10.00
CA THR A 190 7.55 -24.04 10.16
C THR A 190 7.68 -25.15 11.20
N SER A 191 6.72 -25.22 12.13
CA SER A 191 6.60 -26.30 13.10
C SER A 191 5.26 -27.00 12.89
N VAL A 192 5.25 -28.33 12.92
CA VAL A 192 4.03 -29.13 12.85
C VAL A 192 3.82 -29.77 14.21
N GLU A 193 2.84 -29.27 14.97
CA GLU A 193 2.55 -29.71 16.34
C GLU A 193 1.59 -30.91 16.37
N SER A 194 0.78 -31.10 15.32
CA SER A 194 -0.07 -32.28 15.11
C SER A 194 -0.44 -32.45 13.62
N PHE A 195 -1.13 -33.54 13.26
CA PHE A 195 -1.58 -33.81 11.89
C PHE A 195 -2.45 -32.72 11.25
N HIS A 196 -2.97 -31.76 12.02
CA HIS A 196 -3.80 -30.65 11.51
C HIS A 196 -3.36 -29.27 11.98
N ALA A 197 -2.37 -29.17 12.87
CA ALA A 197 -1.93 -27.90 13.44
C ALA A 197 -0.44 -27.71 13.24
N GLY A 198 -0.09 -26.56 12.69
CA GLY A 198 1.28 -26.08 12.65
C GLY A 198 1.33 -24.59 12.96
N GLN A 199 2.53 -24.10 13.20
CA GLN A 199 2.77 -22.70 13.51
C GLN A 199 3.93 -22.16 12.69
N VAL A 200 3.81 -20.90 12.29
CA VAL A 200 4.88 -20.12 11.68
C VAL A 200 5.10 -18.90 12.56
N PRO A 201 6.14 -18.88 13.41
CA PRO A 201 6.25 -17.88 14.47
C PRO A 201 6.49 -16.47 13.93
N ASN A 202 7.15 -16.35 12.77
CA ASN A 202 7.46 -15.06 12.18
C ASN A 202 7.54 -15.20 10.66
N VAL A 203 6.89 -14.27 9.95
CA VAL A 203 7.02 -14.11 8.50
C VAL A 203 7.19 -12.61 8.25
N PRO A 204 8.43 -12.09 8.39
CA PRO A 204 8.68 -10.67 8.29
C PRO A 204 8.59 -10.25 6.82
N VAL A 205 7.91 -9.12 6.59
CA VAL A 205 7.61 -8.56 5.28
C VAL A 205 7.88 -7.07 5.33
N ILE A 206 8.53 -6.53 4.30
CA ILE A 206 8.94 -5.13 4.27
C ILE A 206 8.61 -4.47 2.94
N GLU A 207 8.11 -3.24 3.00
CA GLU A 207 7.82 -2.41 1.82
C GLU A 207 9.09 -2.20 0.99
N VAL A 208 8.95 -2.19 -0.32
CA VAL A 208 10.01 -1.87 -1.27
C VAL A 208 9.63 -0.65 -2.09
N ARG A 209 10.63 0.07 -2.59
CA ARG A 209 10.41 1.14 -3.57
C ARG A 209 10.52 0.49 -4.95
N VAL A 210 9.48 0.66 -5.76
CA VAL A 210 9.35 0.09 -7.11
C VAL A 210 9.39 1.21 -8.12
#